data_AF-A0A4R9JQ60-F1
#
_entry.id   AF-A0A4R9JQ60-F1
#
_cell.length_a   1.000
_cell.length_b   1.000
_cell.length_c   1.000
_cell.angle_alpha   90.00
_cell.angle_beta   90.00
_cell.angle_gamma   90.00
#
_symmetry.space_group_name_H-M   'P 1'
#
loop_
_entity.id
_entity.type
_entity.pdbx_description
1 polymer ?
#
loop_
_entity_poly.entity_id
_entity_poly.type
_entity_poly.pdbx_seq_one_letter_code
_entity_poly.pdbx_strand_id
1 'polypeptide(L)'
;MTTTNTNVSTKAARRKLNLLELANELSNVSKACKIMGYSRQQFYEIRRNYQTFGSEGLIDRVSGATNPHPNRLSEELEKVILDYSLINPTHGSIRVAQQLNLKGHSVSSGGVRGVWTRTKLLTKHQRLLRLD
;
A
#
# COMPACT_ATOMS: atom_id res chain seq x y z
N MET A 1 11.07 12.41 1.70
CA MET A 1 11.11 11.46 2.85
C MET A 1 11.30 10.00 2.40
N THR A 2 12.05 9.73 1.32
CA THR A 2 12.10 8.39 0.69
C THR A 2 13.40 7.62 0.95
N THR A 3 14.43 8.28 1.50
CA THR A 3 15.79 7.73 1.67
C THR A 3 15.96 6.77 2.86
N THR A 4 15.06 6.82 3.85
CA THR A 4 15.15 5.92 5.03
C THR A 4 14.69 4.50 4.70
N ASN A 5 13.64 4.32 3.89
CA ASN A 5 13.11 3.00 3.53
C ASN A 5 14.05 2.19 2.63
N THR A 6 14.78 2.84 1.72
CA THR A 6 15.74 2.15 0.84
C THR A 6 16.95 1.62 1.62
N ASN A 7 17.40 2.35 2.64
CA ASN A 7 18.50 1.93 3.50
C ASN A 7 18.15 0.71 4.36
N VAL A 8 16.93 0.66 4.92
CA VAL A 8 16.46 -0.48 5.73
C VAL A 8 16.30 -1.74 4.88
N SER A 9 15.70 -1.61 3.69
CA SER A 9 15.54 -2.70 2.73
C SER A 9 16.88 -3.30 2.28
N THR A 10 17.85 -2.45 1.92
CA THR A 10 19.19 -2.91 1.51
C THR A 10 19.96 -3.57 2.64
N LYS A 11 19.84 -3.08 3.88
CA LYS A 11 20.42 -3.73 5.07
C LYS A 11 19.80 -5.10 5.35
N ALA A 12 18.49 -5.24 5.21
CA ALA A 12 17.80 -6.52 5.37
C ALA A 12 18.23 -7.53 4.29
N ALA A 13 18.33 -7.11 3.03
CA ALA A 13 18.81 -7.95 1.93
C ALA A 13 20.24 -8.45 2.17
N ARG A 14 21.16 -7.56 2.60
CA ARG A 14 22.54 -7.95 2.98
C ARG A 14 22.56 -8.98 4.11
N ARG A 15 21.74 -8.80 5.14
CA ARG A 15 21.67 -9.76 6.25
C ARG A 15 21.24 -11.15 5.78
N LYS A 16 20.32 -11.25 4.83
CA LYS A 16 19.89 -12.53 4.23
C LYS A 16 20.98 -13.14 3.34
N LEU A 17 21.74 -12.33 2.62
CA LEU A 17 22.90 -12.80 1.83
C LEU A 17 23.95 -13.43 2.76
N ASN A 18 24.32 -12.73 3.83
CA ASN A 18 25.27 -13.23 4.82
C ASN A 18 24.80 -14.55 5.48
N LEU A 19 23.49 -14.77 5.63
CA LEU A 19 22.94 -16.04 6.13
C LEU A 19 23.22 -17.21 5.18
N LEU A 20 23.08 -16.99 3.88
CA LEU A 20 23.36 -18.01 2.87
C LEU A 20 24.87 -18.32 2.81
N GLU A 21 25.70 -17.28 2.88
CA GLU A 21 27.17 -17.41 2.91
C GLU A 21 27.66 -18.15 4.16
N LEU A 22 27.18 -17.74 5.35
CA LEU A 22 27.54 -18.39 6.61
C LEU A 22 27.13 -19.86 6.66
N ALA A 23 25.97 -20.20 6.08
CA ALA A 23 25.54 -21.59 5.98
C ALA A 23 26.45 -22.43 5.07
N ASN A 24 27.00 -21.82 4.01
CA ASN A 24 27.95 -22.46 3.10
C ASN A 24 29.30 -22.69 3.80
N GLU A 25 29.85 -21.66 4.45
CA GLU A 25 31.13 -21.75 5.19
C GLU A 25 31.09 -22.80 6.31
N LEU A 26 29.99 -22.85 7.07
CA LEU A 26 29.83 -23.82 8.16
C LEU A 26 29.42 -25.22 7.68
N SER A 27 29.01 -25.36 6.40
CA SER A 27 28.34 -26.56 5.88
C SER A 27 27.20 -27.07 6.79
N ASN A 28 26.56 -26.16 7.54
CA ASN A 28 25.56 -26.48 8.56
C ASN A 28 24.51 -25.36 8.68
N VAL A 29 23.37 -25.60 8.03
CA VAL A 29 22.24 -24.66 7.99
C VAL A 29 21.68 -24.39 9.39
N SER A 30 21.51 -25.41 10.22
CA SER A 30 20.93 -25.27 11.56
C SER A 30 21.79 -24.39 12.46
N LYS A 31 23.11 -24.53 12.40
CA LYS A 31 24.07 -23.71 13.16
C LYS A 31 24.07 -22.26 12.68
N ALA A 32 24.09 -22.04 11.36
CA ALA A 32 24.01 -20.69 10.78
C ALA A 32 22.70 -19.97 11.16
N CYS A 33 21.57 -20.68 11.07
CA CYS A 33 20.26 -20.18 11.49
C CYS A 33 20.23 -19.78 12.97
N LYS A 34 20.81 -20.61 13.86
CA LYS A 34 20.90 -20.34 15.30
C LYS A 34 21.76 -19.11 15.60
N ILE A 35 22.87 -18.92 14.89
CA ILE A 35 23.77 -17.75 15.07
C ILE A 35 23.09 -16.46 14.60
N MET A 36 22.41 -16.49 13.46
CA MET A 36 21.83 -15.29 12.86
C MET A 36 20.40 -14.97 13.31
N GLY A 37 19.76 -15.88 14.04
CA GLY A 37 18.40 -15.70 14.57
C GLY A 37 17.30 -15.91 13.52
N TYR A 38 17.50 -16.84 12.58
CA TYR A 38 16.49 -17.23 11.60
C TYR A 38 15.98 -18.65 11.87
N SER A 39 14.75 -18.93 11.47
CA SER A 39 14.24 -20.30 11.45
C SER A 39 14.76 -21.06 10.22
N ARG A 40 14.81 -22.40 10.31
CA ARG A 40 15.17 -23.25 9.17
C ARG A 40 14.20 -23.07 7.99
N GLN A 41 12.92 -22.85 8.27
CA GLN A 41 11.93 -22.57 7.23
C GLN A 41 12.26 -21.29 6.47
N GLN A 42 12.53 -20.21 7.20
CA GLN A 42 12.93 -18.92 6.60
C GLN A 42 14.19 -19.06 5.75
N PHE A 43 15.17 -19.86 6.18
CA PHE A 43 16.36 -20.12 5.39
C PHE A 43 16.02 -20.71 4.01
N TYR A 44 15.16 -21.73 3.96
CA TYR A 44 14.80 -22.35 2.69
C TYR A 44 13.95 -21.45 1.79
N GLU A 45 13.10 -20.59 2.38
CA GLU A 45 12.37 -19.56 1.64
C GLU A 45 13.33 -18.52 1.03
N ILE A 46 14.27 -18.02 1.83
CA ILE A 46 15.31 -17.07 1.39
C ILE A 46 16.17 -17.68 0.28
N ARG A 47 16.62 -18.93 0.46
CA ARG A 47 17.42 -19.65 -0.54
C ARG A 47 16.66 -19.85 -1.84
N ARG A 48 15.39 -20.26 -1.76
CA ARG A 48 14.52 -20.40 -2.94
C ARG A 48 14.39 -19.06 -3.68
N ASN A 49 14.07 -17.99 -2.96
CA ASN A 49 13.91 -16.66 -3.56
C ASN A 49 15.21 -16.18 -4.22
N TYR A 50 16.35 -16.42 -3.60
CA TYR A 50 17.65 -16.09 -4.18
C TYR A 50 17.95 -16.90 -5.45
N GLN A 51 17.60 -18.19 -5.48
CA GLN A 51 17.77 -19.02 -6.67
C GLN A 51 16.83 -18.61 -7.82
N THR A 52 15.60 -18.18 -7.51
CA THR A 52 14.61 -17.80 -8.52
C THR A 52 14.81 -16.38 -9.06
N PHE A 53 15.17 -15.42 -8.20
CA PHE A 53 15.18 -13.99 -8.53
C PHE A 53 16.54 -13.31 -8.28
N GLY A 54 17.59 -14.06 -7.94
CA GLY A 54 18.91 -13.51 -7.64
C GLY A 54 18.90 -12.59 -6.41
N SER A 55 19.72 -11.54 -6.46
CA SER A 55 19.83 -10.54 -5.39
C SER A 55 18.52 -9.77 -5.15
N GLU A 56 17.68 -9.59 -6.17
CA GLU A 56 16.37 -8.96 -6.03
C GLU A 56 15.40 -9.79 -5.18
N GLY A 57 15.58 -11.11 -5.14
CA GLY A 57 14.77 -12.02 -4.31
C GLY A 57 15.00 -11.87 -2.81
N LEU A 58 16.09 -11.21 -2.39
CA LEU A 58 16.40 -10.96 -0.99
C LEU A 58 15.73 -9.69 -0.45
N ILE A 59 15.26 -8.81 -1.34
CA ILE A 59 14.54 -7.60 -0.98
C ILE A 59 13.18 -7.99 -0.40
N ASP A 60 12.84 -7.43 0.76
CA ASP A 60 11.52 -7.62 1.35
C ASP A 60 10.46 -6.99 0.44
N ARG A 61 9.66 -7.83 -0.21
CA ARG A 61 8.47 -7.38 -0.93
C ARG A 61 7.41 -7.06 0.12
N VAL A 62 6.94 -5.82 0.12
CA VAL A 62 5.80 -5.42 0.97
C VAL A 62 4.60 -6.26 0.53
N SER A 63 4.14 -7.15 1.40
CA SER A 63 2.93 -7.93 1.15
C SER A 63 1.72 -7.00 1.23
N GLY A 64 0.92 -6.92 0.17
CA GLY A 64 -0.27 -6.09 0.10
C GLY A 64 -0.72 -5.81 -1.33
N ALA A 65 -1.97 -5.37 -1.48
CA ALA A 65 -2.47 -4.90 -2.78
C ALA A 65 -1.72 -3.62 -3.17
N THR A 66 -0.78 -3.74 -4.10
CA THR A 66 -0.03 -2.59 -4.64
C THR A 66 -0.93 -1.68 -5.48
N ASN A 67 -1.98 -2.25 -6.07
CA ASN A 67 -2.87 -1.54 -6.97
C ASN A 67 -4.13 -1.04 -6.25
N PRO A 68 -4.73 0.07 -6.72
CA PRO A 68 -6.05 0.47 -6.28
C PRO A 68 -7.07 -0.67 -6.45
N HIS A 69 -8.07 -0.71 -5.57
CA HIS A 69 -9.12 -1.72 -5.62
C HIS A 69 -9.79 -1.73 -7.01
N PRO A 70 -10.10 -2.89 -7.62
CA PRO A 70 -10.69 -2.97 -8.96
C PRO A 70 -11.97 -2.15 -9.14
N ASN A 71 -12.81 -2.09 -8.09
CA ASN A 71 -14.05 -1.29 -8.08
C ASN A 71 -13.82 0.19 -7.70
N ARG A 72 -12.60 0.71 -7.83
CA ARG A 72 -12.34 2.13 -7.58
C ARG A 72 -12.99 2.95 -8.69
N LEU A 73 -13.60 4.07 -8.31
CA LEU A 73 -14.15 5.03 -9.26
C LEU A 73 -13.04 5.58 -10.17
N SER A 74 -13.39 5.87 -11.42
CA SER A 74 -12.47 6.54 -12.34
C SER A 74 -12.04 7.90 -11.78
N GLU A 75 -10.85 8.34 -12.15
CA GLU A 75 -10.31 9.64 -11.70
C GLU A 75 -11.21 10.81 -12.09
N GLU A 76 -11.89 10.71 -13.23
CA GLU A 76 -12.89 11.67 -13.70
C GLU A 76 -14.07 11.79 -12.73
N LEU A 77 -14.63 10.66 -12.28
CA LEU A 77 -15.72 10.65 -11.31
C LEU A 77 -15.24 11.12 -9.93
N GLU A 78 -14.01 10.78 -9.53
CA GLU A 78 -13.43 11.32 -8.29
C GLU A 78 -13.36 12.85 -8.33
N LYS A 79 -12.93 13.44 -9.46
CA LYS A 79 -12.90 14.90 -9.66
C LYS A 79 -14.29 15.52 -9.55
N VAL A 80 -15.27 14.98 -10.28
CA VAL A 80 -16.65 15.48 -10.26
C VAL A 80 -17.24 15.46 -8.84
N ILE A 81 -16.97 14.40 -8.07
CA ILE A 81 -17.39 14.31 -6.66
C ILE A 81 -16.74 15.40 -5.81
N LEU A 82 -15.44 15.65 -6.00
CA LEU A 82 -14.71 16.68 -5.26
C LEU A 82 -15.23 18.08 -5.60
N ASP A 83 -15.37 18.41 -6.87
CA ASP A 83 -15.85 19.70 -7.34
C ASP A 83 -17.26 19.98 -6.80
N TYR A 84 -18.16 18.98 -6.88
CA TYR A 84 -19.50 19.11 -6.29
C TYR A 84 -19.45 19.33 -4.77
N SER A 85 -18.55 18.63 -4.08
CA SER A 85 -18.40 18.71 -2.62
C SER A 85 -17.84 20.06 -2.16
N LEU A 86 -17.07 20.75 -3.00
CA LEU A 86 -16.59 22.11 -2.74
C LEU A 86 -17.68 23.14 -2.97
N ILE A 87 -18.50 22.98 -4.02
CA ILE A 87 -19.64 23.87 -4.28
C ILE A 87 -20.70 23.73 -3.17
N ASN A 88 -20.93 22.50 -2.68
CA ASN A 88 -21.96 22.21 -1.67
C ASN A 88 -21.39 21.40 -0.47
N PRO A 89 -20.58 22.02 0.40
CA PRO A 89 -19.86 21.33 1.48
C PRO A 89 -20.78 20.72 2.55
N THR A 90 -22.02 21.22 2.64
CA THR A 90 -23.02 20.77 3.62
C THR A 90 -23.76 19.50 3.22
N HIS A 91 -23.71 19.10 1.94
CA HIS A 91 -24.40 17.92 1.46
C HIS A 91 -23.75 16.63 1.98
N GLY A 92 -24.59 15.68 2.40
CA GLY A 92 -24.16 14.33 2.79
C GLY A 92 -23.91 13.43 1.57
N SER A 93 -23.21 12.31 1.77
CA SER A 93 -22.78 11.42 0.67
C SER A 93 -23.96 10.86 -0.15
N ILE A 94 -25.11 10.61 0.49
CA ILE A 94 -26.33 10.16 -0.20
C ILE A 94 -26.84 11.25 -1.15
N ARG A 95 -26.96 12.50 -0.66
CA ARG A 95 -27.44 13.64 -1.45
C ARG A 95 -26.51 13.95 -2.61
N VAL A 96 -25.20 13.92 -2.38
CA VAL A 96 -24.18 14.09 -3.43
C VAL A 96 -24.34 13.03 -4.51
N ALA A 97 -24.41 11.75 -4.12
CA ALA A 97 -24.59 10.66 -5.08
C ALA A 97 -25.87 10.80 -5.90
N GLN A 98 -27.01 11.11 -5.27
CA GLN A 98 -28.27 11.36 -5.99
C GLN A 98 -28.16 12.51 -6.99
N GLN A 99 -27.55 13.62 -6.59
CA GLN A 99 -27.36 14.79 -7.45
C GLN A 99 -26.43 14.51 -8.63
N LEU A 100 -25.40 13.70 -8.43
CA LEU A 100 -24.51 13.26 -9.51
C LEU A 100 -25.18 12.27 -10.45
N ASN A 101 -25.99 11.33 -9.92
CA ASN A 101 -26.79 10.42 -10.74
C ASN A 101 -27.79 11.17 -11.63
N LEU A 102 -28.43 12.23 -11.11
CA LEU A 102 -29.31 13.11 -11.91
C LEU A 102 -28.56 13.84 -13.03
N LYS A 103 -27.26 14.08 -12.87
CA LYS A 103 -26.38 14.66 -13.90
C LYS A 103 -25.78 13.62 -14.86
N GLY A 104 -26.19 12.36 -14.76
CA GLY A 104 -25.71 11.26 -15.61
C GLY A 104 -24.46 10.55 -15.11
N HIS A 105 -23.93 10.90 -13.93
CA HIS A 105 -22.79 10.21 -13.33
C HIS A 105 -23.26 9.07 -12.43
N SER A 106 -23.06 7.81 -12.85
CA SER A 106 -23.43 6.63 -12.04
C SER A 106 -22.49 6.46 -10.84
N VAL A 107 -22.93 6.92 -9.67
CA VAL A 107 -22.14 6.90 -8.43
C VAL A 107 -22.98 6.45 -7.24
N SER A 108 -22.42 5.57 -6.40
CA SER A 108 -23.04 5.16 -5.13
C SER A 108 -22.62 6.05 -3.96
N SER A 109 -23.47 6.15 -2.94
CA SER A 109 -23.16 6.90 -1.70
C SER A 109 -21.90 6.38 -0.98
N GLY A 110 -21.64 5.07 -1.06
CA GLY A 110 -20.41 4.44 -0.58
C GLY A 110 -19.18 4.86 -1.39
N GLY A 111 -19.32 4.96 -2.72
CA GLY A 111 -18.28 5.48 -3.61
C GLY A 111 -17.88 6.91 -3.25
N VAL A 112 -18.85 7.81 -3.08
CA VAL A 112 -18.63 9.19 -2.63
C VAL A 112 -17.88 9.23 -1.30
N ARG A 113 -18.36 8.47 -0.31
CA ARG A 113 -17.70 8.42 1.02
C ARG A 113 -16.27 7.89 0.93
N GLY A 114 -16.02 6.90 0.07
CA GLY A 114 -14.69 6.36 -0.19
C GLY A 114 -13.73 7.43 -0.72
N VAL A 115 -14.17 8.26 -1.67
CA VAL A 115 -13.39 9.40 -2.18
C VAL A 115 -13.06 10.37 -1.04
N TRP A 116 -14.05 10.77 -0.25
CA TRP A 116 -13.86 11.68 0.88
C TRP A 116 -12.88 11.17 1.93
N THR A 117 -12.89 9.87 2.24
CA THR A 117 -11.93 9.27 3.17
C THR A 117 -10.49 9.44 2.66
N ARG A 118 -10.26 9.20 1.35
CA ARG A 118 -8.93 9.31 0.74
C ARG A 118 -8.45 10.76 0.66
N THR A 119 -9.37 11.70 0.45
CA THR A 119 -9.06 13.14 0.28
C THR A 119 -9.17 13.94 1.56
N LYS A 120 -9.44 13.27 2.71
CA LYS A 120 -9.59 13.88 4.04
C LYS A 120 -10.74 14.91 4.12
N LEU A 121 -11.85 14.62 3.43
CA LEU A 121 -13.07 15.44 3.35
C LEU A 121 -14.30 14.73 3.91
N LEU A 122 -14.09 13.82 4.85
CA LEU A 122 -15.16 12.97 5.38
C LEU A 122 -16.21 13.77 6.15
N THR A 123 -15.74 14.71 6.98
CA THR A 123 -16.63 15.51 7.83
C THR A 123 -17.06 16.79 7.12
N LYS A 124 -18.25 17.30 7.49
CA LYS A 124 -18.74 18.61 7.03
C LYS A 124 -17.73 19.71 7.35
N HIS A 125 -17.13 19.68 8.54
CA HIS A 125 -16.11 20.64 8.96
C HIS A 125 -14.89 20.61 8.05
N GLN A 126 -14.38 19.42 7.70
CA GLN A 126 -13.25 19.28 6.76
C GLN A 126 -13.57 19.84 5.37
N ARG A 127 -14.82 19.68 4.89
CA ARG A 127 -15.25 20.25 3.61
C ARG A 127 -15.35 21.77 3.64
N LEU A 128 -15.84 22.32 4.75
CA LEU A 128 -15.93 23.77 4.94
C LEU A 128 -14.54 24.42 5.06
N LEU A 129 -13.65 23.82 5.86
CA LEU A 129 -12.28 24.32 6.05
C LEU A 129 -11.46 24.35 4.76
N ARG A 130 -11.85 23.61 3.73
CA ARG A 130 -11.14 23.58 2.44
C ARG A 130 -11.53 24.74 1.50
N LEU A 131 -12.54 25.53 1.88
CA LEU A 131 -12.95 26.73 1.16
C LEU A 131 -12.23 27.99 1.66
N ASP A 132 -11.67 27.94 2.87
CA ASP A 132 -10.82 28.97 3.46
C ASP A 132 -9.36 28.83 2.98
#